data_AF-A0A7Y3N8Q0-F1
#
_entry.id   AF-A0A7Y3N8Q0-F1
#
_cell.length_a   1.000
_cell.length_b   1.000
_cell.length_c   1.000
_cell.angle_alpha   90.00
_cell.angle_beta   90.00
_cell.angle_gamma   90.00
#
_symmetry.space_group_name_H-M   'P 1'
#
loop_
_entity.id
_entity.type
_entity.pdbx_description
1 polymer ?
#
loop_
_entity_poly.entity_id
_entity_poly.type
_entity_poly.pdbx_seq_one_letter_code
_entity_poly.pdbx_strand_id
1 'polypeptide(L)'
;MTSRLISIDPDVFGGTPVFIGTRVPVAVLFENLADGLTLEEILESYPTLKREAVLSALKEAEASLERERAGLKWTPESRQFPMGFKLHIKHQQLDGAAPI
;
A
#
# COMPACT_ATOMS: atom_id res chain seq x y z
N MET A 1 -4.10 -17.57 2.76
CA MET A 1 -3.36 -17.98 1.55
C MET A 1 -3.08 -16.73 0.74
N THR A 2 -1.90 -16.13 0.89
CA THR A 2 -1.45 -15.00 0.08
C THR A 2 -1.10 -15.52 -1.32
N SER A 3 -2.12 -15.68 -2.15
CA SER A 3 -1.96 -15.95 -3.57
C SER A 3 -1.09 -14.85 -4.17
N ARG A 4 0.15 -15.16 -4.55
CA ARG A 4 1.01 -14.23 -5.28
C ARG A 4 0.36 -14.02 -6.64
N LEU A 5 -0.12 -12.81 -6.94
CA LEU A 5 -0.85 -12.46 -8.17
C LEU A 5 0.00 -11.63 -9.15
N ILE A 6 1.23 -11.31 -8.77
CA ILE A 6 2.23 -10.59 -9.56
C ILE A 6 3.45 -11.49 -9.73
N SER A 7 3.92 -11.65 -10.97
CA SER A 7 5.18 -12.30 -11.30
C SER A 7 6.25 -11.26 -11.60
N ILE A 8 7.46 -11.51 -11.11
CA ILE A 8 8.66 -10.77 -11.48
C ILE A 8 9.67 -11.84 -11.87
N ASP A 9 9.95 -11.92 -13.16
CA ASP A 9 10.90 -12.89 -13.70
C ASP A 9 11.91 -12.10 -14.54
N PRO A 10 13.20 -12.07 -14.17
CA PRO A 10 14.22 -11.29 -14.88
C PRO A 10 14.38 -11.73 -16.33
N ASP A 11 14.07 -12.99 -16.65
CA ASP A 11 14.16 -13.55 -18.01
C ASP A 11 12.90 -13.23 -18.85
N VAL A 12 11.85 -12.69 -18.21
CA VAL A 12 10.58 -12.32 -18.86
C VAL A 12 10.37 -10.81 -18.77
N PHE A 13 10.31 -10.14 -19.92
CA PHE A 13 10.05 -8.69 -19.99
C PHE A 13 11.06 -7.85 -19.17
N GLY A 14 12.31 -8.33 -19.05
CA GLY A 14 13.40 -7.64 -18.35
C GLY A 14 13.15 -7.45 -16.86
N GLY A 15 12.39 -8.34 -16.21
CA GLY A 15 12.04 -8.21 -14.79
C GLY A 15 10.91 -7.23 -14.51
N THR A 16 10.18 -6.78 -15.53
CA THR A 16 8.99 -5.95 -15.32
C THR A 16 7.93 -6.74 -14.55
N PRO A 17 7.38 -6.21 -13.44
CA PRO A 17 6.29 -6.86 -12.73
C PRO A 17 5.03 -6.97 -13.60
N VAL A 18 4.50 -8.18 -13.75
CA VAL A 18 3.31 -8.48 -14.55
C VAL A 18 2.26 -9.24 -13.74
N PHE A 19 0.98 -9.05 -14.06
CA PHE A 19 -0.08 -9.86 -13.45
C PHE A 19 0.00 -11.31 -13.93
N ILE A 20 -0.03 -12.27 -13.00
CA ILE A 20 0.11 -13.70 -13.33
C ILE A 20 -0.99 -14.15 -14.29
N GLY A 21 -0.58 -14.90 -15.32
CA GLY A 21 -1.49 -15.37 -16.37
C GLY A 21 -1.81 -14.29 -17.41
N THR A 22 -1.14 -13.15 -17.35
CA THR A 22 -1.29 -12.06 -18.32
C THR A 22 0.09 -11.57 -18.79
N ARG A 23 0.10 -10.72 -19.82
CA ARG A 23 1.26 -9.91 -20.18
C ARG A 23 1.07 -8.44 -19.83
N VAL A 24 0.13 -8.14 -18.93
CA VAL A 24 -0.21 -6.78 -18.52
C VAL A 24 0.77 -6.36 -17.41
N PRO A 25 1.61 -5.34 -17.62
CA PRO A 25 2.47 -4.80 -16.58
C PRO A 25 1.66 -4.20 -15.45
N VAL A 26 2.19 -4.26 -14.22
CA VAL A 26 1.58 -3.60 -13.07
C VAL A 26 1.52 -2.07 -13.27
N ALA A 27 2.52 -1.48 -13.95
CA ALA A 27 2.55 -0.04 -14.26
C ALA A 27 1.31 0.43 -15.02
N VAL A 28 0.82 -0.35 -15.98
CA VAL A 28 -0.36 -0.02 -16.79
C VAL A 28 -1.61 0.17 -15.93
N LEU A 29 -1.75 -0.56 -14.82
CA LEU A 29 -2.86 -0.34 -13.89
C LEU A 29 -2.79 1.08 -13.29
N PHE A 30 -1.62 1.47 -12.78
CA PHE A 30 -1.45 2.76 -12.11
C PHE A 30 -1.48 3.94 -13.08
N GLU A 31 -0.94 3.77 -14.30
CA GLU A 31 -1.02 4.75 -15.38
C GLU A 31 -2.48 5.04 -15.76
N ASN A 32 -3.28 4.01 -16.03
CA ASN A 32 -4.69 4.20 -16.37
C ASN A 32 -5.49 4.84 -15.22
N LEU A 33 -5.22 4.45 -13.96
CA LEU A 33 -5.84 5.10 -12.81
C LEU A 33 -5.44 6.57 -12.69
N ALA A 34 -4.19 6.91 -13.00
CA ALA A 34 -3.72 8.30 -13.01
C ALA A 34 -4.34 9.12 -14.15
N ASP A 35 -4.62 8.49 -15.29
CA ASP A 35 -5.34 9.07 -16.42
C ASP A 35 -6.86 9.22 -16.15
N GLY A 36 -7.34 8.77 -14.98
CA GLY A 36 -8.72 8.94 -14.54
C GLY A 36 -9.68 7.83 -14.97
N LEU A 37 -9.17 6.73 -15.51
CA LEU A 37 -10.01 5.57 -15.85
C LEU A 37 -10.50 4.89 -14.58
N THR A 38 -11.76 4.45 -14.63
CA THR A 38 -12.35 3.60 -13.60
C THR A 38 -11.79 2.18 -13.67
N LEU A 39 -11.92 1.44 -12.56
CA LEU A 39 -11.50 0.05 -12.51
C LEU A 39 -12.23 -0.81 -13.56
N GLU A 40 -13.51 -0.50 -13.79
CA GLU A 40 -14.35 -1.17 -14.78
C GLU A 40 -13.82 -0.96 -16.21
N GLU A 41 -13.52 0.28 -16.60
CA GLU A 41 -12.95 0.60 -17.91
C GLU A 41 -11.58 -0.07 -18.14
N ILE A 42 -10.77 -0.18 -17.09
CA ILE A 42 -9.47 -0.88 -17.14
C ILE A 42 -9.70 -2.38 -17.39
N LEU A 43 -10.64 -3.01 -16.69
CA LEU A 43 -10.93 -4.44 -16.85
C LEU A 43 -11.54 -4.75 -18.22
N GLU A 44 -12.32 -3.82 -18.77
CA GLU A 44 -12.83 -3.92 -20.15
C GLU A 44 -11.70 -3.82 -21.18
N SER A 45 -10.73 -2.94 -20.96
CA SER A 45 -9.55 -2.77 -21.82
C SER A 45 -8.59 -3.97 -21.76
N TYR A 46 -8.55 -4.68 -20.62
CA TYR A 46 -7.70 -5.84 -20.41
C TYR A 46 -8.50 -7.04 -19.89
N PRO A 47 -9.25 -7.77 -20.73
CA PRO A 47 -10.13 -8.87 -20.30
C PRO A 47 -9.42 -10.04 -19.61
N THR A 48 -8.11 -10.19 -19.83
CA THR A 48 -7.29 -11.21 -19.13
C THR A 48 -6.91 -10.79 -17.72
N LEU A 49 -7.02 -9.51 -17.39
CA LEU A 49 -6.71 -8.97 -16.08
C LEU A 49 -7.86 -9.28 -15.12
N LYS A 50 -7.55 -10.01 -14.06
CA LYS A 50 -8.54 -10.41 -13.06
C LYS A 50 -8.72 -9.30 -12.02
N ARG A 51 -9.97 -9.02 -11.66
CA ARG A 51 -10.31 -8.03 -10.63
C ARG A 51 -9.60 -8.32 -9.31
N GLU A 52 -9.51 -9.58 -8.90
CA GLU A 52 -8.85 -9.98 -7.66
C GLU A 52 -7.35 -9.64 -7.68
N ALA A 53 -6.70 -9.76 -8.85
CA ALA A 53 -5.30 -9.43 -9.03
C ALA A 53 -5.06 -7.92 -8.90
N VAL A 54 -5.94 -7.12 -9.49
CA VAL A 54 -5.91 -5.65 -9.36
C VAL A 54 -6.09 -5.22 -7.91
N LEU A 55 -7.12 -5.73 -7.22
CA LEU A 55 -7.38 -5.38 -5.82
C LEU A 55 -6.21 -5.79 -4.90
N SER A 56 -5.58 -6.93 -5.18
CA SER A 56 -4.40 -7.35 -4.42
C SER A 56 -3.20 -6.43 -4.68
N ALA A 57 -3.00 -5.96 -5.91
CA ALA A 57 -1.92 -5.02 -6.22
C ALA A 57 -2.11 -3.67 -5.51
N LEU A 58 -3.35 -3.16 -5.47
CA LEU A 58 -3.67 -1.93 -4.74
C LEU A 58 -3.40 -2.05 -3.25
N LYS A 59 -3.79 -3.17 -2.63
CA LYS A 59 -3.51 -3.44 -1.20
C LYS A 59 -2.02 -3.54 -0.90
N GLU A 60 -1.25 -4.16 -1.79
CA GLU A 60 0.20 -4.25 -1.60
C GLU A 60 0.87 -2.88 -1.74
N ALA A 61 0.40 -2.05 -2.69
CA ALA A 61 0.89 -0.68 -2.84
C ALA A 61 0.60 0.16 -1.58
N GLU A 62 -0.63 0.11 -1.05
CA GLU A 62 -1.00 0.74 0.22
C GLU A 62 -0.07 0.28 1.36
N ALA A 63 0.08 -1.03 1.53
CA ALA A 63 0.94 -1.60 2.57
C ALA A 63 2.41 -1.19 2.41
N SER A 64 2.89 -1.02 1.17
CA SER A 64 4.26 -0.56 0.90
C SER A 64 4.48 0.88 1.36
N LEU A 65 3.54 1.77 1.05
CA LEU A 65 3.60 3.18 1.47
C LEU A 65 3.55 3.32 3.00
N GLU A 66 2.73 2.54 3.68
CA GLU A 66 2.68 2.52 5.14
C GLU A 66 3.94 1.90 5.77
N ARG A 67 4.60 0.93 5.11
CA ARG A 67 5.91 0.41 5.57
C ARG A 67 7.01 1.46 5.48
N GLU A 68 7.02 2.30 4.46
CA GLU A 68 7.97 3.42 4.36
C GLU A 68 7.75 4.43 5.50
N ARG A 69 6.49 4.74 5.81
CA ARG A 69 6.13 5.55 6.97
C ARG A 69 6.58 4.93 8.29
N ALA A 70 6.47 3.60 8.44
CA ALA A 70 6.97 2.88 9.60
C ALA A 70 8.52 2.76 9.63
N GLY A 71 9.18 2.94 8.49
CA GLY A 71 10.64 3.01 8.34
C GLY A 71 11.26 4.30 8.88
N LEU A 72 10.46 5.34 9.13
CA LEU A 72 10.84 6.45 10.01
C LEU A 72 10.85 5.92 11.45
N LYS A 73 11.97 5.28 11.83
CA LYS A 73 12.22 4.88 13.21
C LYS A 73 12.18 6.14 14.08
N TRP A 74 11.08 6.31 14.79
CA TRP A 74 11.04 7.12 15.99
C TRP A 74 12.05 6.53 16.98
N THR A 75 13.18 7.21 17.22
CA THR A 75 14.15 6.85 18.26
C THR A 75 13.94 7.76 19.47
N PRO A 76 13.91 7.25 20.71
CA PRO A 76 13.79 8.06 21.93
C PRO A 76 14.89 9.16 22.05
N GLU A 77 16.05 8.89 21.45
CA GLU A 77 17.26 9.72 21.44
C GLU A 77 17.10 11.00 20.61
N SER A 78 16.16 11.02 19.66
CA SER A 78 15.88 12.18 18.80
C SER A 78 15.11 13.31 19.50
N ARG A 79 14.77 13.17 20.80
CA ARG A 79 14.21 14.24 21.64
C ARG A 79 15.27 15.18 22.21
N GLN A 80 16.13 15.77 21.39
CA GLN A 80 16.70 17.06 21.79
C GLN A 80 15.66 18.14 21.47
N PHE A 81 14.62 18.26 22.30
CA PHE A 81 13.81 19.45 22.27
C PHE A 81 14.72 20.62 22.72
N PRO A 82 14.77 21.75 21.98
CA PRO A 82 15.45 22.94 22.51
C PRO A 82 14.81 23.24 23.87
N MET A 83 15.66 23.53 24.87
CA MET A 83 15.24 23.83 26.25
C MET A 83 14.03 24.78 26.24
N GLY A 84 12.86 24.27 26.65
CA GLY A 84 11.62 25.05 26.75
C GLY A 84 10.36 24.46 26.10
N PHE A 85 10.46 23.40 25.28
CA PHE A 85 9.26 22.79 24.65
C PHE A 85 8.58 21.75 25.57
N LYS A 86 7.40 22.09 26.13
CA LYS A 86 6.52 21.13 26.84
C LYS A 86 5.50 20.53 25.88
N LEU A 87 5.60 19.24 25.60
CA LEU A 87 4.57 18.48 24.88
C LEU A 87 3.38 18.23 25.83
N HIS A 88 2.24 18.88 25.59
CA HIS A 88 0.99 18.59 26.30
C HIS A 88 0.33 17.35 25.67
N ILE A 89 0.72 16.16 26.11
CA ILE A 89 -0.07 14.96 25.84
C ILE A 89 -1.17 14.91 26.90
N LYS A 90 -2.41 15.24 26.53
CA LYS A 90 -3.57 14.93 27.38
C LYS A 90 -3.74 13.41 27.39
N HIS A 91 -3.33 12.78 28.48
CA HIS A 91 -3.73 11.41 28.82
C HIS A 91 -5.25 11.42 29.03
N GLN A 92 -6.03 10.99 28.03
CA GLN A 92 -7.42 10.64 28.27
C GLN A 92 -7.42 9.31 29.00
N GLN A 93 -7.50 9.41 30.32
CA GLN A 93 -7.79 8.32 31.21
C GLN A 93 -9.17 7.76 30.85
N LEU A 94 -9.21 6.52 30.36
CA LEU A 94 -10.44 5.74 30.37
C LEU A 94 -10.61 5.22 31.79
N ASP A 95 -11.18 6.04 32.66
CA ASP A 95 -11.68 5.56 33.95
C ASP A 95 -12.85 4.61 33.67
N GLY A 96 -12.68 3.38 34.12
CA GLY A 96 -13.72 2.36 34.07
C GLY A 96 -14.92 2.75 34.93
N ALA A 97 -16.10 2.59 34.35
CA ALA A 97 -17.30 2.22 35.06
C ALA A 97 -17.89 1.00 34.34
N ALA A 98 -17.72 -0.17 34.95
CA ALA A 98 -18.61 -1.32 34.76
C ALA A 98 -19.72 -1.24 35.82
N PRO A 99 -20.76 -2.08 35.81
CA PRO A 99 -21.71 -2.43 34.74
C PRO A 99 -23.16 -2.03 35.15
N ILE A 100 -24.08 -1.99 34.19
CA ILE A 100 -25.49 -2.47 34.27
C ILE A 100 -26.01 -2.70 32.86
#